data_AF-A0A6A6FCF7-F1
#
_entry.id   AF-A0A6A6FCF7-F1
#
_cell.length_a   1.000
_cell.length_b   1.000
_cell.length_c   1.000
_cell.angle_alpha   90.00
_cell.angle_beta   90.00
_cell.angle_gamma   90.00
#
_symmetry.space_group_name_H-M   'P 1'
#
loop_
_entity.id
_entity.type
_entity.pdbx_description
1 polymer ?
#
loop_
_entity_poly.entity_id
_entity_poly.type
_entity_poly.pdbx_seq_one_letter_code
_entity_poly.pdbx_strand_id
1 'polypeptide(L)' 'MAGLLGKKFPTPVAKPMWPFYTAGLIIAYGINSFATVLANTDEYKNDPRNPAKNIKKDH' A
#
# COMPACT_ATOMS: atom_id res chain seq x y z
N MET A 1 -11.42 33.16 -18.00
CA MET A 1 -11.97 31.82 -18.25
C MET A 1 -11.50 30.88 -17.14
N ALA A 2 -12.34 30.62 -16.13
CA ALA A 2 -12.14 29.43 -15.30
C ALA A 2 -12.57 28.23 -16.16
N GLY A 3 -11.66 27.27 -16.37
CA GLY A 3 -11.99 26.05 -17.11
C GLY A 3 -13.02 25.20 -16.36
N LEU A 4 -13.43 24.09 -16.99
CA LEU A 4 -14.44 23.12 -16.51
C LEU A 4 -14.27 22.64 -15.05
N LEU A 5 -13.11 22.86 -14.43
CA LEU A 5 -12.75 22.42 -13.08
C LEU A 5 -12.77 23.56 -12.02
N GLY A 6 -13.25 24.75 -12.37
CA GLY A 6 -13.26 25.90 -11.46
C GLY A 6 -11.85 26.45 -11.16
N LYS A 7 -11.77 27.43 -10.26
CA LYS A 7 -10.49 28.06 -9.87
C LYS A 7 -9.81 27.22 -8.78
N LYS A 8 -8.58 26.75 -9.02
CA LYS A 8 -7.76 26.07 -8.02
C LYS A 8 -7.14 27.08 -7.04
N PHE A 9 -7.34 26.87 -5.75
CA PHE A 9 -6.73 27.68 -4.68
C PHE A 9 -5.58 26.91 -4.00
N PRO A 10 -4.48 27.59 -3.61
CA PRO A 10 -3.32 26.94 -3.01
C PRO A 10 -3.51 26.69 -1.50
N THR A 11 -4.47 25.84 -1.14
CA THR A 11 -4.71 25.48 0.27
C THR A 11 -3.57 24.59 0.79
N PRO A 12 -3.03 24.82 2.00
CA PRO A 12 -1.95 24.01 2.56
C PRO A 12 -2.50 22.64 3.04
N VAL A 13 -2.51 21.64 2.16
CA VAL A 13 -3.00 20.28 2.47
C VAL A 13 -1.90 19.40 3.07
N ALA A 14 -0.68 19.47 2.55
CA ALA A 14 0.40 18.57 2.97
C ALA A 14 0.78 18.74 4.45
N LYS A 15 0.79 19.99 4.95
CA LYS A 15 1.22 20.32 6.31
C LYS A 15 0.29 19.79 7.41
N PRO A 16 -1.05 19.84 7.32
CA PRO A 16 -1.91 19.18 8.30
C PRO A 16 -2.04 17.67 8.06
N MET A 17 -1.88 17.21 6.81
CA MET A 17 -2.12 15.80 6.46
C MET A 17 -0.93 14.87 6.65
N TRP A 18 0.28 15.40 6.91
CA TRP A 18 1.50 14.59 7.03
C TRP A 18 1.43 13.40 8.02
N PRO A 19 0.78 13.46 9.21
CA PRO A 19 0.71 12.28 10.08
C PRO A 19 -0.10 11.15 9.45
N PHE A 20 -1.14 11.46 8.66
CA PHE A 20 -1.97 10.46 7.98
C PHE A 20 -1.22 9.80 6.82
N TYR A 21 -0.46 10.59 6.05
CA TYR A 21 0.39 10.02 5.00
C TYR A 21 1.48 9.11 5.60
N THR A 22 2.09 9.55 6.70
CA THR A 22 3.11 8.77 7.42
C THR A 22 2.52 7.47 7.95
N ALA A 23 1.36 7.54 8.62
CA ALA A 23 0.66 6.36 9.10
C ALA A 23 0.28 5.41 7.95
N GLY A 24 -0.22 5.94 6.83
CA GLY A 24 -0.54 5.14 5.65
C GLY A 24 0.66 4.37 5.11
N LEU A 25 1.84 5.01 5.05
CA LEU A 25 3.08 4.36 4.62
C LEU A 25 3.52 3.27 5.60
N ILE A 26 3.47 3.54 6.90
CA ILE A 26 3.83 2.55 7.94
C ILE A 26 2.92 1.32 7.85
N ILE A 27 1.61 1.54 7.76
CA ILE A 27 0.62 0.45 7.68
C ILE A 27 0.76 -0.32 6.37
N ALA A 28 0.97 0.36 5.24
CA ALA A 28 1.19 -0.30 3.96
C ALA A 28 2.40 -1.25 4.01
N TYR A 29 3.52 -0.79 4.58
CA TYR A 29 4.71 -1.63 4.77
C TYR A 29 4.45 -2.79 5.73
N GLY A 30 3.77 -2.53 6.85
CA GLY A 30 3.42 -3.56 7.83
C GLY A 30 2.53 -4.66 7.24
N ILE A 31 1.47 -4.28 6.53
CA ILE A 31 0.56 -5.23 5.87
C ILE A 31 1.30 -6.02 4.78
N ASN A 32 2.12 -5.38 3.96
CA ASN A 32 2.87 -6.08 2.91
C ASN A 32 3.80 -7.16 3.48
N SER A 33 4.53 -6.82 4.56
CA SER A 33 5.41 -7.74 5.26
C SER A 33 4.61 -8.90 5.87
N PHE A 34 3.50 -8.59 6.55
CA PHE A 34 2.68 -9.59 7.23
C PHE A 34 1.93 -10.51 6.25
N ALA A 35 1.44 -9.98 5.14
CA ALA A 35 0.81 -10.76 4.08
C ALA A 35 1.76 -11.82 3.51
N THR A 36 3.05 -11.49 3.37
CA THR A 36 4.08 -12.46 2.95
C THR A 36 4.25 -13.59 3.97
N VAL A 37 4.23 -13.28 5.27
CA VAL A 37 4.32 -14.30 6.33
C VAL A 37 3.09 -15.21 6.30
N LEU A 38 1.89 -14.64 6.26
CA LEU A 38 0.64 -15.40 6.25
C LEU A 38 0.50 -16.28 5.01
N ALA A 39 0.93 -15.79 3.85
CA ALA A 39 0.92 -16.55 2.61
C ALA A 39 1.83 -17.80 2.66
N ASN A 40 2.83 -17.83 3.55
CA ASN A 40 3.75 -18.97 3.70
C ASN A 40 3.36 -19.93 4.82
N THR A 41 2.22 -19.75 5.48
CA THR A 41 1.71 -20.68 6.50
C THR A 41 1.33 -22.03 5.89
N ASP A 42 1.29 -23.08 6.72
CA ASP A 42 1.03 -24.45 6.25
C ASP A 42 -0.29 -24.62 5.52
N GLU A 43 -1.31 -23.86 5.92
CA GLU A 43 -2.64 -23.85 5.31
C GLU A 43 -2.62 -23.28 3.89
N TYR A 44 -1.91 -22.17 3.68
CA TYR A 44 -2.01 -21.36 2.45
C TYR A 44 -0.80 -21.49 1.50
N LYS A 45 0.32 -22.08 1.94
CA LYS A 45 1.53 -22.23 1.12
C LYS A 45 1.31 -23.05 -0.15
N ASN A 46 0.37 -23.99 -0.13
CA ASN A 46 0.09 -24.89 -1.26
C ASN A 46 -1.10 -24.45 -2.12
N ASP A 47 -1.78 -23.35 -1.76
CA ASP A 47 -2.90 -22.83 -2.55
C ASP A 47 -2.42 -22.41 -3.95
N PRO A 48 -3.01 -22.92 -5.05
CA PRO A 48 -2.64 -22.54 -6.42
C PRO A 48 -2.84 -21.04 -6.72
N ARG A 49 -3.66 -20.34 -5.93
CA ARG A 49 -3.92 -18.90 -6.06
C ARG A 49 -2.91 -18.04 -5.32
N ASN A 50 -2.07 -18.64 -4.48
CA ASN A 50 -1.11 -17.91 -3.66
C ASN A 50 -0.04 -17.24 -4.55
N PRO A 51 0.01 -15.89 -4.61
CA PRO A 51 0.98 -15.20 -5.45
C PRO A 51 2.43 -15.44 -5.00
N ALA A 52 2.67 -15.74 -3.72
CA ALA A 52 4.00 -16.03 -3.18
C ALA A 52 4.67 -17.24 -3.86
N LYS A 53 3.87 -18.14 -4.46
CA LYS A 53 4.37 -19.28 -5.23
C LYS A 53 5.06 -18.87 -6.53
N ASN A 54 4.70 -17.72 -7.09
CA ASN A 54 5.24 -17.19 -8.34
C ASN A 54 6.28 -16.08 -8.13
N ILE A 55 6.48 -15.63 -6.89
CA ILE A 55 7.56 -14.70 -6.56
C ILE A 55 8.85 -15.51 -6.58
N LYS A 56 9.68 -15.28 -7.60
CA LYS A 56 11.03 -15.83 -7.64
C LYS A 56 11.74 -15.39 -6.38
N LYS A 57 12.21 -16.34 -5.57
CA LYS A 57 13.15 -16.05 -4.49
C LYS A 57 14.46 -15.65 -5.16
N ASP A 58 14.68 -14.35 -5.34
CA ASP A 58 16.04 -13.87 -5.54
C ASP A 58 16.81 -14.22 -4.26
N HIS A 59 17.92 -14.94 -4.48
CA HIS A 59 18.69 -15.72 -3.52
C HIS A 59 19.01 -15.03 -2.18
#